data_AF-A0A530K073-F1
#
_entry.id   AF-A0A530K073-F1
#
_cell.length_a   1.000
_cell.length_b   1.000
_cell.length_c   1.000
_cell.angle_alpha   90.00
_cell.angle_beta   90.00
_cell.angle_gamma   90.00
#
_symmetry.space_group_name_H-M   'P 1'
#
loop_
_entity.id
_entity.type
_entity.pdbx_description
1 polymer ?
#
loop_
_entity_poly.entity_id
_entity_poly.type
_entity_poly.pdbx_seq_one_letter_code
_entity_poly.pdbx_strand_id
1 'polypeptide(L)'
;VAFCFERRDGAKTAADERFARRPIAAEPLVLVAAPGQGSAEHSLAALATLSFVATEPGCIYRHMFDMAFAEAGVTAPKLATEVGSIGAIARLVAAGAGLGFVPPALRQLLTAARDTLVPVPPLGRAGSELESANRSKALFANNS
;
A
#
# COMPACT_ATOMS: atom_id res chain seq x y z
N VAL A 1 -14.87 -11.60 -18.09
CA VAL A 1 -13.57 -11.72 -17.38
C VAL A 1 -13.77 -11.13 -15.99
N ALA A 2 -13.63 -11.93 -14.93
CA ALA A 2 -13.60 -11.42 -13.56
C ALA A 2 -12.13 -11.19 -13.17
N PHE A 3 -11.81 -10.01 -12.65
CA PHE A 3 -10.49 -9.73 -12.12
C PHE A 3 -10.47 -10.21 -10.66
N CYS A 4 -9.73 -11.29 -10.40
CA CYS A 4 -9.46 -11.74 -9.04
C CYS A 4 -8.18 -11.08 -8.56
N PHE A 5 -8.27 -10.32 -7.49
CA PHE A 5 -7.10 -9.81 -6.78
C PHE A 5 -6.70 -10.85 -5.75
N GLU A 6 -5.46 -11.34 -5.83
CA GLU A 6 -4.96 -12.28 -4.83
C GLU A 6 -4.64 -11.54 -3.52
N ARG A 7 -5.13 -12.09 -2.41
CA ARG A 7 -4.73 -11.72 -1.06
C ARG A 7 -3.30 -12.22 -0.81
N ARG A 8 -2.46 -11.37 -0.23
CA ARG A 8 -1.04 -11.67 0.01
C ARG A 8 -0.85 -12.62 1.20
N ASP A 9 -1.81 -12.60 2.09
CA ASP A 9 -2.09 -13.61 3.09
C ASP A 9 -2.46 -14.90 2.37
N GLY A 10 -1.46 -15.76 2.18
CA GLY A 10 -1.50 -17.08 1.53
C GLY A 10 -2.48 -18.10 2.12
N ALA A 11 -3.49 -17.64 2.86
CA ALA A 11 -4.75 -18.33 3.04
C ALA A 11 -5.36 -18.53 1.65
N LYS A 12 -5.06 -19.70 1.08
CA LYS A 12 -5.73 -20.33 -0.05
C LYS A 12 -7.24 -20.21 0.21
N THR A 13 -7.86 -19.12 -0.24
CA THR A 13 -9.32 -19.02 -0.24
C THR A 13 -9.69 -20.12 -1.21
N ALA A 14 -10.14 -21.27 -0.69
CA ALA A 14 -10.30 -22.49 -1.46
C ALA A 14 -11.00 -22.12 -2.75
N ALA A 15 -10.22 -22.04 -3.83
CA ALA A 15 -10.73 -21.59 -5.11
C ALA A 15 -11.79 -22.63 -5.45
N ASP A 16 -13.03 -22.19 -5.64
CA ASP A 16 -14.08 -23.11 -6.00
C ASP A 16 -13.64 -23.87 -7.25
N GLU A 17 -13.48 -25.18 -7.12
CA GLU A 17 -12.85 -26.07 -8.11
C GLU A 17 -13.62 -26.08 -9.44
N ARG A 18 -14.87 -25.59 -9.43
CA ARG A 18 -15.69 -25.38 -10.62
C ARG A 18 -15.21 -24.22 -11.49
N PHE A 19 -14.33 -23.36 -10.98
CA PHE A 19 -13.79 -22.20 -11.71
C PHE A 19 -12.29 -22.35 -11.96
N ALA A 20 -11.92 -22.33 -13.25
CA ALA A 20 -10.52 -22.19 -13.65
C ALA A 20 -10.06 -20.74 -13.45
N ARG A 21 -8.85 -20.57 -12.90
CA ARG A 21 -8.19 -19.27 -12.72
C ARG A 21 -6.83 -19.28 -13.38
N ARG A 22 -6.45 -18.16 -13.97
CA ARG A 22 -5.11 -17.93 -14.51
C ARG A 22 -4.70 -16.49 -14.19
N PRO A 23 -3.61 -16.26 -13.44
CA PRO A 23 -3.14 -14.91 -13.18
C PRO A 23 -2.76 -14.24 -14.50
N ILE A 24 -3.20 -13.00 -14.67
CA ILE A 24 -2.93 -12.20 -15.87
C ILE A 24 -1.84 -11.17 -15.60
N ALA A 25 -1.86 -10.55 -14.43
CA ALA A 25 -0.86 -9.60 -13.97
C ALA A 25 -0.88 -9.53 -12.44
N ALA A 26 0.23 -9.08 -11.86
CA ALA A 26 0.32 -8.66 -10.46
C ALA A 26 0.67 -7.17 -10.46
N GLU A 27 -0.18 -6.35 -9.85
CA GLU A 27 0.03 -4.91 -9.76
C GLU A 27 0.05 -4.48 -8.28
N PRO A 28 1.10 -3.77 -7.82
CA PRO A 28 1.13 -3.23 -6.47
C PRO A 28 0.18 -2.05 -6.35
N LEU A 29 -0.47 -1.85 -5.20
CA LEU A 29 -1.13 -0.58 -4.93
C LEU A 29 -0.07 0.52 -4.74
N VAL A 30 -0.29 1.67 -5.37
CA VAL A 30 0.57 2.84 -5.22
C VAL A 30 -0.13 3.92 -4.41
N LEU A 31 0.65 4.59 -3.56
CA LEU A 31 0.19 5.73 -2.79
C LEU A 31 0.20 6.98 -3.68
N VAL A 32 -0.89 7.73 -3.63
CA VAL A 32 -1.07 9.00 -4.33
C VAL A 32 -1.32 10.13 -3.34
N ALA A 33 -0.75 11.29 -3.64
CA ALA A 33 -0.86 12.51 -2.85
C ALA A 33 -1.01 13.73 -3.78
N ALA A 34 -1.56 14.82 -3.24
CA ALA A 34 -1.55 16.14 -3.91
C ALA A 34 -0.11 16.61 -4.24
N PRO A 35 0.13 17.59 -5.13
CA PRO A 35 1.48 18.05 -5.46
C PRO A 35 2.11 18.70 -4.24
N GLY A 36 3.42 18.57 -4.14
CA GLY A 36 4.16 19.09 -3.00
C GLY A 36 3.92 18.33 -1.69
N GLN A 37 3.06 17.29 -1.68
CA GLN A 37 2.83 16.42 -0.52
C GLN A 37 3.50 15.05 -0.65
N GLY A 38 4.07 14.71 -1.80
CA GLY A 38 4.53 13.35 -2.13
C GLY A 38 6.04 13.18 -2.28
N SER A 39 6.85 13.58 -1.30
CA SER A 39 8.33 13.54 -1.47
C SER A 39 9.10 12.70 -0.45
N ALA A 40 8.47 12.07 0.54
CA ALA A 40 9.19 11.26 1.51
C ALA A 40 8.83 9.78 1.37
N GLU A 41 9.82 8.91 1.59
CA GLU A 41 9.54 7.51 1.87
C GLU A 41 8.76 7.46 3.19
N HIS A 42 7.56 6.88 3.17
CA HIS A 42 6.72 6.81 4.34
C HIS A 42 6.66 5.37 4.85
N SER A 43 6.98 5.18 6.13
CA SER A 43 6.64 3.93 6.81
C SER A 43 5.12 3.83 7.01
N LEU A 44 4.57 2.63 7.16
CA LEU A 44 3.14 2.47 7.48
C LEU A 44 2.76 3.17 8.79
N ALA A 45 3.67 3.21 9.76
CA ALA A 45 3.47 3.95 11.00
C ALA A 45 3.33 5.46 10.75
N ALA A 46 4.14 6.05 9.85
CA ALA A 46 4.00 7.45 9.48
C ALA A 46 2.67 7.69 8.74
N LEU A 47 2.31 6.82 7.80
CA LEU A 47 1.06 6.90 7.06
C LEU A 47 -0.17 6.77 7.97
N ALA A 48 -0.11 5.95 9.02
CA ALA A 48 -1.19 5.75 9.98
C ALA A 48 -1.58 7.06 10.71
N THR A 49 -0.70 8.05 10.75
CA THR A 49 -0.98 9.36 11.35
C THR A 49 -1.67 10.36 10.41
N LEU A 50 -1.76 10.02 9.12
CA LEU A 50 -2.30 10.89 8.07
C LEU A 50 -3.78 10.58 7.78
N SER A 51 -4.42 11.42 6.97
CA SER A 51 -5.82 11.22 6.57
C SER A 51 -5.92 10.64 5.16
N PHE A 52 -6.84 9.69 4.97
CA PHE A 52 -6.99 8.94 3.72
C PHE A 52 -8.37 9.07 3.08
N VAL A 53 -8.39 9.10 1.75
CA VAL A 53 -9.55 8.81 0.92
C VAL A 53 -9.48 7.33 0.54
N ALA A 54 -10.48 6.56 0.96
CA ALA A 54 -10.52 5.11 0.74
C ALA A 54 -11.81 4.70 0.02
N THR A 55 -11.90 3.42 -0.37
CA THR A 55 -13.17 2.83 -0.84
C THR A 55 -14.02 2.38 0.35
N GLU A 56 -15.33 2.24 0.15
CA GLU A 56 -16.24 1.70 1.18
C GLU A 56 -15.90 0.23 1.53
N PRO A 57 -16.28 -0.23 2.73
CA PRO A 57 -16.22 -1.64 3.08
C PRO A 57 -16.88 -2.54 2.02
N GLY A 58 -16.26 -3.69 1.75
CA GLY A 58 -16.69 -4.63 0.70
C GLY A 58 -15.97 -4.44 -0.64
N CYS A 59 -15.30 -3.32 -0.86
CA CYS A 59 -14.36 -3.18 -1.97
C CYS A 59 -13.03 -3.90 -1.64
N ILE A 60 -12.47 -4.63 -2.60
CA ILE A 60 -11.20 -5.34 -2.41
C ILE A 60 -10.03 -4.39 -2.10
N TYR A 61 -10.06 -3.16 -2.62
CA TYR A 61 -9.05 -2.15 -2.32
C TYR A 61 -9.19 -1.62 -0.89
N ARG A 62 -10.42 -1.59 -0.33
CA ARG A 62 -10.63 -1.30 1.09
C ARG A 62 -10.04 -2.41 1.96
N HIS A 63 -10.32 -3.67 1.61
CA HIS A 63 -9.72 -4.81 2.32
C HIS A 63 -8.18 -4.75 2.30
N MET A 64 -7.58 -4.48 1.14
CA MET A 64 -6.12 -4.34 1.03
C MET A 64 -5.56 -3.17 1.87
N PHE A 65 -6.27 -2.05 1.90
CA PHE A 65 -5.91 -0.91 2.75
C PHE A 65 -5.93 -1.30 4.22
N ASP A 66 -7.03 -1.87 4.71
CA ASP A 66 -7.16 -2.26 6.12
C ASP A 66 -6.11 -3.31 6.51
N MET A 67 -5.90 -4.32 5.65
CA MET A 67 -4.89 -5.37 5.85
C MET A 67 -3.47 -4.82 5.92
N ALA A 68 -3.11 -3.84 5.09
CA ALA A 68 -1.76 -3.28 5.10
C ALA A 68 -1.38 -2.70 6.47
N PHE A 69 -2.27 -1.94 7.10
CA PHE A 69 -2.03 -1.39 8.43
C PHE A 69 -2.11 -2.46 9.52
N ALA A 70 -3.07 -3.39 9.44
CA ALA A 70 -3.21 -4.48 10.39
C ALA A 70 -1.97 -5.40 10.42
N GLU A 71 -1.45 -5.80 9.25
CA GLU A 71 -0.25 -6.64 9.14
C GLU A 71 1.02 -5.96 9.68
N ALA A 72 1.09 -4.63 9.58
CA ALA A 72 2.16 -3.85 10.19
C ALA A 72 1.98 -3.60 11.68
N GLY A 73 0.91 -4.11 12.30
CA GLY A 73 0.64 -3.93 13.74
C GLY A 73 0.33 -2.48 14.11
N VAL A 74 -0.10 -1.66 13.15
CA VAL A 74 -0.44 -0.24 13.36
C VAL A 74 -1.95 -0.03 13.20
N THR A 75 -2.50 0.92 13.95
CA THR A 75 -3.91 1.28 13.80
C THR A 75 -4.12 1.93 12.43
N ALA A 76 -5.20 1.56 11.74
CA ALA A 76 -5.53 2.15 10.44
C ALA A 76 -5.72 3.67 10.56
N PRO A 77 -5.28 4.46 9.55
CA PRO A 77 -5.39 5.91 9.59
C PRO A 77 -6.83 6.38 9.55
N LYS A 78 -7.05 7.62 9.97
CA LYS A 78 -8.35 8.28 9.87
C LYS A 78 -8.76 8.38 8.40
N LEU A 79 -9.99 8.00 8.10
CA LEU A 79 -10.59 8.26 6.80
C LEU A 79 -11.15 9.69 6.76
N ALA A 80 -10.68 10.47 5.79
CA ALA A 80 -11.27 11.75 5.44
C ALA A 80 -12.63 11.54 4.77
N THR A 81 -12.73 10.52 3.90
CA THR A 81 -13.97 10.12 3.23
C THR A 81 -13.84 8.74 2.58
N GLU A 82 -14.98 8.12 2.29
CA GLU A 82 -15.11 6.85 1.59
C GLU A 82 -15.83 7.07 0.24
N VAL A 83 -15.36 6.42 -0.82
CA VAL A 83 -15.94 6.58 -2.17
C VAL A 83 -15.96 5.29 -3.00
N GLY A 84 -17.07 5.07 -3.71
CA GLY A 84 -17.29 3.88 -4.55
C GLY A 84 -16.58 3.85 -5.89
N SER A 85 -15.63 4.76 -6.13
CA SER A 85 -14.93 4.84 -7.40
C SER A 85 -13.47 5.24 -7.21
N ILE A 86 -12.57 4.51 -7.85
CA ILE A 86 -11.14 4.83 -7.90
C ILE A 86 -10.92 6.19 -8.59
N GLY A 87 -11.74 6.53 -9.57
CA GLY A 87 -11.73 7.86 -10.19
C GLY A 87 -12.18 8.97 -9.23
N ALA A 88 -12.99 8.66 -8.22
CA ALA A 88 -13.34 9.61 -7.16
C ALA A 88 -12.18 9.79 -6.16
N ILE A 89 -11.49 8.71 -5.79
CA ILE A 89 -10.26 8.78 -4.97
C ILE A 89 -9.27 9.75 -5.61
N ALA A 90 -8.99 9.55 -6.90
CA ALA A 90 -8.14 10.42 -7.71
C ALA A 90 -8.42 11.91 -7.53
N ARG A 91 -9.68 12.29 -7.78
CA ARG A 91 -10.12 13.69 -7.80
C ARG A 91 -10.07 14.31 -6.41
N LEU A 92 -10.42 13.55 -5.37
CA LEU A 92 -10.39 14.03 -4.00
C LEU A 92 -8.97 14.18 -3.46
N VAL A 93 -8.08 13.23 -3.76
CA VAL A 93 -6.65 13.35 -3.42
C VAL A 93 -6.05 14.55 -4.15
N ALA A 94 -6.36 14.74 -5.43
CA ALA A 94 -5.93 15.92 -6.19
C ALA A 94 -6.46 17.22 -5.58
N ALA A 95 -7.69 17.22 -5.06
CA ALA A 95 -8.26 18.36 -4.35
C ALA A 95 -7.69 18.56 -2.93
N GLY A 96 -6.75 17.72 -2.48
CA GLY A 96 -6.10 17.83 -1.17
C GLY A 96 -6.91 17.26 0.00
N ALA A 97 -7.93 16.43 -0.26
CA ALA A 97 -8.76 15.83 0.78
C ALA A 97 -8.01 14.81 1.67
N GLY A 98 -6.86 14.32 1.21
CA GLY A 98 -6.03 13.35 1.91
C GLY A 98 -5.17 12.55 0.94
N LEU A 99 -4.57 11.47 1.44
CA LEU A 99 -3.84 10.48 0.65
C LEU A 99 -4.77 9.40 0.11
N GLY A 100 -4.36 8.64 -0.90
CA GLY A 100 -5.13 7.49 -1.38
C GLY A 100 -4.26 6.38 -1.95
N PHE A 101 -4.81 5.16 -2.03
CA PHE A 101 -4.17 4.06 -2.75
C PHE A 101 -4.94 3.72 -4.02
N VAL A 102 -4.21 3.55 -5.12
CA VAL A 102 -4.79 3.20 -6.43
C VAL A 102 -3.92 2.18 -7.18
N PRO A 103 -4.51 1.34 -8.04
CA PRO A 103 -3.74 0.52 -8.98
C PRO A 103 -2.96 1.37 -10.02
N PRO A 104 -1.71 1.01 -10.36
CA PRO A 104 -0.88 1.73 -11.33
C PRO A 104 -1.51 1.81 -12.72
N ALA A 105 -2.20 0.77 -13.19
CA ALA A 105 -2.91 0.80 -14.46
C ALA A 105 -3.96 1.92 -14.52
N LEU A 106 -4.52 2.31 -13.38
CA LEU A 106 -5.53 3.37 -13.30
C LEU A 106 -4.91 4.76 -13.13
N ARG A 107 -3.58 4.87 -13.07
CA ARG A 107 -2.87 6.16 -13.04
C ARG A 107 -3.21 7.03 -14.26
N GLN A 108 -3.47 6.41 -15.41
CA GLN A 108 -3.84 7.14 -16.63
C GLN A 108 -5.25 7.74 -16.55
N LEU A 109 -6.17 7.18 -15.76
CA LEU A 109 -7.47 7.82 -15.51
C LEU A 109 -7.32 9.08 -14.64
N LEU A 110 -6.20 9.20 -13.92
CA LEU A 110 -5.81 10.37 -13.16
C LEU A 110 -5.20 11.48 -14.05
N THR A 111 -5.12 11.28 -15.38
CA THR A 111 -4.53 12.25 -16.33
C THR A 111 -5.28 13.57 -16.39
N ALA A 112 -6.55 13.62 -15.99
CA ALA A 112 -7.30 14.88 -15.79
C ALA A 112 -6.92 15.64 -14.50
N ALA A 113 -6.16 14.99 -13.61
CA ALA A 113 -5.63 15.56 -12.36
C ALA A 113 -4.09 15.64 -12.38
N ARG A 114 -3.48 15.66 -13.59
CA ARG A 114 -2.04 15.46 -13.81
C ARG A 114 -1.13 16.49 -13.16
N ASP A 115 -1.59 17.74 -13.07
CA ASP A 115 -0.81 18.79 -12.40
C ASP A 115 -0.91 18.68 -10.88
N THR A 116 -1.74 17.75 -10.39
CA THR A 116 -2.17 17.69 -9.01
C THR A 116 -1.78 16.40 -8.27
N LEU A 117 -1.12 15.41 -8.88
CA LEU A 117 -0.80 14.15 -8.19
C LEU A 117 0.62 13.65 -8.43
N VAL A 118 1.34 13.36 -7.34
CA VAL A 118 2.68 12.76 -7.37
C VAL A 118 2.60 11.32 -6.82
N PRO A 119 3.12 10.31 -7.55
CA PRO A 119 3.28 8.96 -7.01
C PRO A 119 4.29 8.97 -5.87
N VAL A 120 3.93 8.42 -4.73
CA VAL A 120 4.88 8.17 -3.64
C VAL A 120 5.53 6.80 -3.88
N PRO A 121 6.82 6.61 -3.57
CA PRO A 121 7.47 5.31 -3.65
C PRO A 121 6.63 4.22 -2.97
N PRO A 122 6.57 3.01 -3.53
CA PRO A 122 5.87 1.90 -2.90
C PRO A 122 6.44 1.66 -1.51
N LEU A 123 5.54 1.34 -0.58
CA LEU A 123 5.88 1.08 0.81
C LEU A 123 7.04 0.08 0.90
N GLY A 124 8.16 0.50 1.51
CA GLY A 124 9.30 -0.37 1.77
C GLY A 124 8.89 -1.60 2.57
N ARG A 125 9.44 -2.77 2.23
CA ARG A 125 9.26 -3.99 3.04
C ARG A 125 9.81 -3.70 4.44
N ALA A 126 8.99 -3.88 5.47
CA ALA A 126 9.47 -4.04 6.83
C ALA A 126 10.31 -5.33 6.85
N GLY A 127 11.63 -5.18 6.68
CA GLY A 127 12.57 -6.27 6.82
C GLY A 127 12.59 -6.74 8.27
N SER A 128 12.21 -7.99 8.49
CA SER A 128 12.61 -8.73 9.67
C SER A 128 14.09 -9.09 9.53
N GLU A 129 14.99 -8.25 10.03
CA GLU A 129 16.35 -8.67 10.40
C GLU A 129 16.65 -8.12 11.79
N LEU A 130 16.17 -8.85 12.79
CA LEU A 130 16.71 -8.81 14.13
C LEU A 130 17.87 -9.83 14.17
N GLU A 131 19.04 -9.47 13.67
CA GLU A 131 20.25 -10.21 14.02
C GLU A 131 20.87 -9.57 15.26
N SER A 132 20.36 -10.01 16.41
CA SER A 132 21.03 -9.87 17.69
C SER A 132 22.11 -10.96 17.80
N ALA A 133 23.37 -10.57 17.63
CA ALA A 133 24.50 -11.36 18.10
C ALA A 133 25.56 -10.43 18.68
N ASN A 134 25.24 -9.92 19.86
CA ASN A 134 26.24 -9.53 20.84
C ASN A 134 27.14 -10.75 21.13
N ARG A 135 28.41 -10.70 20.72
CA ARG A 135 29.47 -11.48 21.39
C ARG A 135 30.69 -10.60 21.59
N SER A 136 30.76 -10.06 22.80
CA SER A 136 31.96 -9.41 23.32
C SER A 136 33.10 -10.41 23.52
N LYS A 137 34.30 -9.97 23.10
CA LYS A 137 35.68 -10.31 23.54
C LYS A 137 36.28 -11.72 23.36
N ALA A 138 37.35 -11.76 22.56
CA ALA A 138 38.74 -12.03 22.97
C ALA A 138 39.67 -11.43 21.88
N LEU A 139 40.42 -10.35 22.13
CA LEU A 139 41.82 -10.37 22.59
C LEU A 139 42.60 -11.56 22.01
N PHE A 140 43.32 -11.39 20.89
CA PHE A 140 44.78 -11.23 20.83
C PHE A 140 45.26 -11.16 19.36
N ALA A 141 46.33 -10.40 19.15
CA ALA A 141 47.03 -10.18 17.88
C ALA A 141 47.85 -11.41 17.44
N ASN A 142 48.10 -11.57 16.13
CA ASN A 142 49.41 -11.30 15.51
C ASN A 142 49.45 -11.76 14.03
N ASN A 143 50.16 -10.99 13.23
CA ASN A 143 50.62 -11.32 11.87
C ASN A 143 51.70 -12.40 11.91
N SER A 144 51.77 -13.21 10.85
CA SER A 144 52.98 -13.43 10.02
C SER A 144 52.56 -14.03 8.69
#